data_AF-A0A1H5PI82-F1
#
_entry.id   AF-A0A1H5PI82-F1
#
_cell.length_a   1.000
_cell.length_b   1.000
_cell.length_c   1.000
_cell.angle_alpha   90.00
_cell.angle_beta   90.00
_cell.angle_gamma   90.00
#
_symmetry.space_group_name_H-M   'P 1'
#
loop_
_entity.id
_entity.type
_entity.pdbx_description
1 polymer ?
#
loop_
_entity_poly.entity_id
_entity_poly.type
_entity_poly.pdbx_seq_one_letter_code
_entity_poly.pdbx_strand_id
1 'polypeptide(L)'
;MTTLINLPLKTATVRDLVWDEMFLLLEDYRDVHGTVEVKNTLIFRGMSLGRWVKTQRESQAKGKLPADRAARLADLGMEWMPHHQSLWAKRYDLLLLYRDQHGNVEVPQSFVTDGVPLGVWVGKQRMKYRRGQLSPERVASLEKAGISWENQKRSWKDAFSILESYREEYGHVNAPDGCTYQGLHLGTWLQTQRRAYRVGTISSERIVALENLGVVWSLNDASWEHHFALVTTYKEKHKTANVPTRFIEGDVKLGTWIKNQRIAFKKGTLLPERQARLESLGVRL
;
A
#
# COMPACT_ATOMS: atom_id res chain seq x y z
N MET A 1 -68.96 -22.78 -32.44
CA MET A 1 -68.54 -21.38 -32.20
C MET A 1 -67.21 -21.40 -31.48
N THR A 2 -66.10 -21.36 -32.22
CA THR A 2 -64.75 -21.41 -31.65
C THR A 2 -64.23 -19.98 -31.56
N THR A 3 -64.16 -19.46 -30.35
CA THR A 3 -63.69 -18.09 -30.08
C THR A 3 -62.18 -18.03 -30.30
N LEU A 4 -61.76 -17.42 -31.40
CA LEU A 4 -60.38 -17.02 -31.62
C LEU A 4 -60.02 -15.90 -30.64
N ILE A 5 -59.15 -16.22 -29.67
CA ILE A 5 -58.58 -15.23 -28.76
C ILE A 5 -57.57 -14.41 -29.56
N ASN A 6 -57.96 -13.19 -29.88
CA ASN A 6 -57.11 -12.20 -30.54
C ASN A 6 -56.17 -11.59 -29.48
N LEU A 7 -54.96 -12.16 -29.33
CA LEU A 7 -53.90 -11.58 -28.50
C LEU A 7 -53.35 -10.33 -29.21
N PRO A 8 -53.20 -9.18 -28.52
CA PRO A 8 -52.69 -7.97 -29.14
C PRO A 8 -51.22 -8.14 -29.50
N LEU A 9 -50.91 -8.03 -30.80
CA LEU A 9 -49.55 -7.85 -31.29
C LEU A 9 -48.99 -6.53 -30.72
N LYS A 10 -48.07 -6.61 -29.76
CA LYS A 10 -47.28 -5.45 -29.33
C LYS A 10 -46.45 -4.97 -30.52
N THR A 11 -46.69 -3.75 -30.99
CA THR A 11 -45.87 -3.11 -32.01
C THR A 11 -44.50 -2.76 -31.44
N ALA A 12 -43.43 -3.20 -32.12
CA ALA A 12 -42.06 -2.94 -31.70
C ALA A 12 -41.75 -1.42 -31.75
N THR A 13 -41.10 -0.89 -30.72
CA THR A 13 -40.70 0.52 -30.69
C THR A 13 -39.39 0.73 -31.44
N VAL A 14 -39.07 1.98 -31.83
CA VAL A 14 -37.76 2.33 -32.43
C VAL A 14 -36.60 1.89 -31.52
N ARG A 15 -36.78 1.96 -30.20
CA ARG A 15 -35.76 1.48 -29.24
C ARG A 15 -35.57 -0.03 -29.26
N ASP A 16 -36.61 -0.79 -29.61
CA ASP A 16 -36.53 -2.24 -29.73
C ASP A 16 -35.77 -2.62 -31.01
N LEU A 17 -36.05 -1.94 -32.12
CA LEU A 17 -35.32 -2.12 -33.39
C LEU A 17 -33.81 -1.82 -33.24
N VAL A 18 -33.45 -0.73 -32.55
CA VAL A 18 -32.03 -0.40 -32.29
C VAL A 18 -31.37 -1.43 -31.37
N TRP A 19 -32.11 -2.02 -30.43
CA TRP A 19 -31.56 -3.08 -29.58
C TRP A 19 -31.30 -4.35 -30.40
N ASP A 20 -32.25 -4.73 -31.27
CA ASP A 20 -32.11 -5.89 -32.15
C ASP A 20 -30.95 -5.73 -33.14
N GLU A 21 -30.76 -4.54 -33.71
CA GLU A 21 -29.62 -4.24 -34.58
C GLU A 21 -28.28 -4.44 -33.85
N MET A 22 -28.16 -3.91 -32.63
CA MET A 22 -26.94 -4.07 -31.82
C MET A 22 -26.72 -5.50 -31.34
N PHE A 23 -27.80 -6.26 -31.15
CA PHE A 23 -27.75 -7.69 -30.84
C PHE A 23 -27.20 -8.49 -32.02
N LEU A 24 -27.73 -8.27 -33.23
CA LEU A 24 -27.23 -8.91 -34.46
C LEU A 24 -25.77 -8.51 -34.74
N LEU A 25 -25.39 -7.28 -34.42
CA LEU A 25 -24.01 -6.83 -34.52
C LEU A 25 -23.08 -7.59 -33.56
N LEU A 26 -23.56 -7.95 -32.37
CA LEU A 26 -22.79 -8.77 -31.42
C LEU A 26 -22.68 -10.22 -31.90
N GLU A 27 -23.72 -10.77 -32.51
CA GLU A 27 -23.72 -12.10 -33.14
C GLU A 27 -22.68 -12.15 -34.27
N ASP A 28 -22.70 -11.18 -35.19
CA ASP A 28 -21.69 -11.07 -36.26
C ASP A 28 -20.27 -10.90 -35.69
N TYR A 29 -20.09 -10.11 -34.62
CA TYR A 29 -18.80 -10.02 -33.93
C TYR A 29 -18.34 -11.37 -33.38
N ARG A 30 -19.25 -12.13 -32.76
CA ARG A 30 -18.96 -13.48 -32.24
C ARG A 30 -18.58 -14.43 -33.38
N ASP A 31 -19.26 -14.39 -34.50
CA ASP A 31 -18.97 -15.28 -35.63
C ASP A 31 -17.60 -14.97 -36.26
N VAL A 32 -17.18 -13.71 -36.26
CA VAL A 32 -15.84 -13.29 -36.73
C VAL A 32 -14.73 -13.59 -35.71
N HIS A 33 -15.00 -13.44 -34.41
CA HIS A 33 -13.95 -13.44 -33.38
C HIS A 33 -14.01 -14.61 -32.39
N GLY A 34 -15.03 -15.47 -32.48
CA GLY A 34 -15.26 -16.59 -31.57
C GLY A 34 -15.63 -16.21 -30.14
N THR A 35 -15.94 -14.93 -29.88
CA THR A 35 -16.23 -14.42 -28.53
C THR A 35 -17.19 -13.23 -28.57
N VAL A 36 -17.95 -13.05 -27.49
CA VAL A 36 -18.77 -11.85 -27.24
C VAL A 36 -18.11 -10.86 -26.28
N GLU A 37 -16.88 -11.14 -25.84
CA GLU A 37 -16.12 -10.24 -24.99
C GLU A 37 -15.48 -9.11 -25.81
N VAL A 38 -15.85 -7.88 -25.46
CA VAL A 38 -15.46 -6.67 -26.19
C VAL A 38 -14.82 -5.65 -25.26
N LYS A 39 -13.77 -4.96 -25.75
CA LYS A 39 -13.26 -3.77 -25.06
C LYS A 39 -14.34 -2.68 -25.08
N ASN A 40 -14.48 -1.94 -23.98
CA ASN A 40 -15.47 -0.84 -23.88
C ASN A 40 -15.35 0.22 -24.99
N THR A 41 -14.16 0.38 -25.59
CA THR A 41 -13.90 1.33 -26.69
C THR A 41 -14.10 0.74 -28.09
N LEU A 42 -14.50 -0.52 -28.21
CA LEU A 42 -14.64 -1.19 -29.50
C LEU A 42 -15.74 -0.52 -30.35
N ILE A 43 -15.37 -0.13 -31.56
CA ILE A 43 -16.27 0.19 -32.66
C ILE A 43 -16.20 -0.97 -33.65
N PHE A 44 -17.34 -1.57 -33.97
CA PHE A 44 -17.45 -2.68 -34.90
C PHE A 44 -18.50 -2.34 -35.95
N ARG A 45 -18.13 -2.44 -37.24
CA ARG A 45 -18.92 -1.98 -38.40
C ARG A 45 -19.53 -0.58 -38.22
N GLY A 46 -18.74 0.36 -37.69
CA GLY A 46 -19.16 1.76 -37.50
C GLY A 46 -20.01 2.01 -36.24
N MET A 47 -20.40 0.97 -35.50
CA MET A 47 -21.24 1.09 -34.31
C MET A 47 -20.44 0.83 -33.02
N SER A 48 -20.78 1.55 -31.93
CA SER A 48 -20.08 1.47 -30.64
C SER A 48 -20.49 0.24 -29.83
N LEU A 49 -20.19 -0.96 -30.36
CA LEU A 49 -20.54 -2.25 -29.77
C LEU A 49 -19.99 -2.40 -28.33
N GLY A 50 -18.77 -1.94 -28.08
CA GLY A 50 -18.14 -2.00 -26.76
C GLY A 50 -18.92 -1.26 -25.67
N ARG A 51 -19.42 -0.06 -26.00
CA ARG A 51 -20.24 0.75 -25.09
C ARG A 51 -21.60 0.13 -24.87
N TRP A 52 -22.21 -0.42 -25.92
CA TRP A 52 -23.51 -1.06 -25.83
C TRP A 52 -23.49 -2.33 -24.97
N VAL A 53 -22.49 -3.21 -25.15
CA VAL A 53 -22.31 -4.41 -24.29
C VAL A 53 -22.15 -4.00 -22.82
N LYS A 54 -21.36 -2.95 -22.55
CA LYS A 54 -21.24 -2.39 -21.19
C LYS A 54 -22.59 -1.96 -20.62
N THR A 55 -23.41 -1.26 -21.42
CA THR A 55 -24.76 -0.84 -21.01
C THR A 55 -25.66 -2.03 -20.69
N GLN A 56 -25.60 -3.12 -21.46
CA GLN A 56 -26.39 -4.34 -21.16
C GLN A 56 -25.95 -4.96 -19.83
N ARG A 57 -24.64 -5.08 -19.59
CA ARG A 57 -24.09 -5.59 -18.32
C ARG A 57 -24.48 -4.73 -17.12
N GLU A 58 -24.46 -3.41 -17.25
CA GLU A 58 -24.90 -2.50 -16.17
C GLU A 58 -26.41 -2.57 -15.93
N SER A 59 -27.20 -2.75 -16.99
CA SER A 59 -28.65 -2.90 -16.89
C SER A 59 -29.03 -4.22 -16.19
N GLN A 60 -28.38 -5.33 -16.56
CA GLN A 60 -28.57 -6.63 -15.91
C GLN A 60 -28.19 -6.59 -14.44
N ALA A 61 -27.04 -5.98 -14.10
CA ALA A 61 -26.59 -5.86 -12.71
C ALA A 61 -27.54 -5.02 -11.82
N LYS A 62 -28.32 -4.12 -12.43
CA LYS A 62 -29.33 -3.30 -11.73
C LYS A 62 -30.73 -3.94 -11.76
N GLY A 63 -30.88 -5.14 -12.32
CA GLY A 63 -32.19 -5.78 -12.52
C GLY A 63 -33.11 -5.04 -13.49
N LYS A 64 -32.54 -4.23 -14.40
CA LYS A 64 -33.28 -3.39 -15.35
C LYS A 64 -33.28 -3.91 -16.78
N LEU A 65 -32.52 -4.97 -17.08
CA LEU A 65 -32.53 -5.60 -18.39
C LEU A 65 -33.74 -6.54 -18.47
N PRO A 66 -34.62 -6.40 -19.49
CA PRO A 66 -35.72 -7.33 -19.69
C PRO A 66 -35.26 -8.78 -19.79
N ALA A 67 -36.03 -9.71 -19.23
CA ALA A 67 -35.66 -11.12 -19.11
C ALA A 67 -35.43 -11.80 -20.47
N ASP A 68 -36.23 -11.45 -21.48
CA ASP A 68 -36.09 -11.92 -22.86
C ASP A 68 -34.76 -11.47 -23.49
N ARG A 69 -34.34 -10.23 -23.24
CA ARG A 69 -33.05 -9.70 -23.70
C ARG A 69 -31.86 -10.33 -22.99
N ALA A 70 -32.00 -10.56 -21.68
CA ALA A 70 -30.99 -11.28 -20.91
C ALA A 70 -30.83 -12.71 -21.44
N ALA A 71 -31.93 -13.43 -21.70
CA ALA A 71 -31.90 -14.78 -22.26
C ALA A 71 -31.21 -14.80 -23.63
N ARG A 72 -31.63 -13.94 -24.56
CA ARG A 72 -31.02 -13.87 -25.91
C ARG A 72 -29.52 -13.61 -25.89
N LEU A 73 -29.06 -12.71 -25.02
CA LEU A 73 -27.63 -12.44 -24.86
C LEU A 73 -26.89 -13.62 -24.23
N ALA A 74 -27.52 -14.32 -23.28
CA ALA A 74 -26.96 -15.54 -22.70
C ALA A 74 -26.80 -16.65 -23.75
N ASP A 75 -27.78 -16.82 -24.63
CA ASP A 75 -27.75 -17.80 -25.72
C ASP A 75 -26.62 -17.52 -26.73
N LEU A 76 -26.26 -16.24 -26.93
CA LEU A 76 -25.06 -15.85 -27.70
C LEU A 76 -23.74 -16.15 -26.98
N GLY A 77 -23.76 -16.65 -25.76
CA GLY A 77 -22.58 -16.90 -24.94
C GLY A 77 -22.17 -15.72 -24.06
N MET A 78 -23.04 -14.71 -23.87
CA MET A 78 -22.78 -13.67 -22.88
C MET A 78 -23.02 -14.22 -21.48
N GLU A 79 -21.93 -14.48 -20.77
CA GLU A 79 -22.01 -14.96 -19.40
C GLU A 79 -22.52 -13.86 -18.46
N TRP A 80 -23.74 -14.04 -17.96
CA TRP A 80 -24.27 -13.32 -16.82
C TRP A 80 -23.73 -13.98 -15.55
N MET A 81 -22.47 -13.67 -15.20
CA MET A 81 -21.84 -14.33 -14.07
C MET A 81 -22.70 -14.18 -12.80
N PRO A 82 -23.14 -15.29 -12.18
CA PRO A 82 -23.56 -15.27 -10.79
C PRO A 82 -22.41 -14.71 -9.95
N HIS A 83 -22.73 -14.06 -8.83
CA HIS A 83 -21.76 -13.34 -7.99
C HIS A 83 -20.45 -14.12 -7.73
N HIS A 84 -20.52 -15.46 -7.71
CA HIS A 84 -19.45 -16.42 -7.46
C HIS A 84 -18.42 -16.68 -8.57
N GLN A 85 -18.58 -16.21 -9.81
CA GLN A 85 -17.51 -16.33 -10.82
C GLN A 85 -16.96 -14.98 -11.31
N SER A 86 -17.45 -13.88 -10.74
CA SER A 86 -16.96 -12.55 -11.07
C SER A 86 -15.44 -12.43 -10.82
N LEU A 87 -14.78 -11.54 -11.56
CA LEU A 87 -13.41 -11.09 -11.26
C LEU A 87 -13.20 -10.65 -9.80
N TRP A 88 -14.29 -10.37 -9.07
CA TRP A 88 -14.25 -10.12 -7.63
C TRP A 88 -14.17 -11.42 -6.83
N ALA A 89 -15.00 -12.43 -7.15
CA ALA A 89 -14.96 -13.75 -6.52
C ALA A 89 -13.59 -14.43 -6.69
N LYS A 90 -13.02 -14.43 -7.90
CA LYS A 90 -11.66 -14.95 -8.13
C LYS A 90 -10.60 -14.30 -7.21
N ARG A 91 -10.70 -12.99 -6.98
CA ARG A 91 -9.77 -12.26 -6.11
C ARG A 91 -10.06 -12.47 -4.63
N TYR A 92 -11.32 -12.70 -4.29
CA TYR A 92 -11.73 -13.09 -2.96
C TYR A 92 -11.19 -14.50 -2.61
N ASP A 93 -11.27 -15.45 -3.53
CA ASP A 93 -10.68 -16.79 -3.35
C ASP A 93 -9.16 -16.71 -3.16
N LEU A 94 -8.47 -15.85 -3.93
CA LEU A 94 -7.04 -15.58 -3.73
C LEU A 94 -6.73 -14.92 -2.37
N LEU A 95 -7.64 -14.09 -1.84
CA LEU A 95 -7.51 -13.53 -0.50
C LEU A 95 -7.67 -14.62 0.57
N LEU A 96 -8.59 -15.56 0.39
CA LEU A 96 -8.75 -16.70 1.30
C LEU A 96 -7.52 -17.61 1.25
N LEU A 97 -6.99 -17.90 0.06
CA LEU A 97 -5.76 -18.67 -0.09
C LEU A 97 -4.58 -17.99 0.60
N TYR A 98 -4.42 -16.68 0.40
CA TYR A 98 -3.40 -15.89 1.10
C TYR A 98 -3.56 -16.00 2.62
N ARG A 99 -4.79 -15.85 3.13
CA ARG A 99 -5.08 -15.99 4.56
C ARG A 99 -4.70 -17.36 5.08
N ASP A 100 -5.04 -18.41 4.37
CA ASP A 100 -4.75 -19.78 4.80
C ASP A 100 -3.24 -20.07 4.79
N GLN A 101 -2.48 -19.41 3.90
CA GLN A 101 -1.01 -19.51 3.83
C GLN A 101 -0.28 -18.66 4.88
N HIS A 102 -0.78 -17.47 5.19
CA HIS A 102 -0.08 -16.48 6.01
C HIS A 102 -0.71 -16.25 7.39
N GLY A 103 -1.87 -16.86 7.67
CA GLY A 103 -2.62 -16.71 8.91
C GLY A 103 -3.30 -15.34 9.09
N ASN A 104 -3.28 -14.47 8.08
CA ASN A 104 -3.83 -13.11 8.15
C ASN A 104 -4.28 -12.58 6.77
N VAL A 105 -5.01 -11.46 6.74
CA VAL A 105 -5.48 -10.79 5.50
C VAL A 105 -4.72 -9.50 5.19
N GLU A 106 -3.57 -9.29 5.84
CA GLU A 106 -2.70 -8.13 5.65
C GLU A 106 -1.78 -8.34 4.45
N VAL A 107 -2.39 -8.29 3.26
CA VAL A 107 -1.70 -8.49 1.98
C VAL A 107 -0.80 -7.28 1.66
N PRO A 108 0.54 -7.44 1.51
CA PRO A 108 1.43 -6.36 1.13
C PRO A 108 0.99 -5.72 -0.20
N GLN A 109 1.09 -4.39 -0.31
CA GLN A 109 0.61 -3.67 -1.51
C GLN A 109 1.30 -4.14 -2.80
N SER A 110 2.55 -4.60 -2.73
CA SER A 110 3.33 -5.16 -3.83
C SER A 110 3.04 -6.63 -4.15
N PHE A 111 2.26 -7.33 -3.32
CA PHE A 111 2.01 -8.76 -3.48
C PHE A 111 1.18 -9.04 -4.73
N VAL A 112 1.73 -9.91 -5.59
CA VAL A 112 1.12 -10.38 -6.84
C VAL A 112 1.12 -11.90 -6.80
N THR A 113 -0.02 -12.50 -7.09
CA THR A 113 -0.19 -13.97 -7.20
C THR A 113 -0.99 -14.27 -8.47
N ASP A 114 -0.58 -15.27 -9.25
CA ASP A 114 -1.21 -15.64 -10.53
C ASP A 114 -1.45 -14.44 -11.48
N GLY A 115 -0.49 -13.50 -11.53
CA GLY A 115 -0.60 -12.26 -12.31
C GLY A 115 -1.62 -11.25 -11.77
N VAL A 116 -2.23 -11.52 -10.61
CA VAL A 116 -3.19 -10.65 -9.93
C VAL A 116 -2.49 -9.84 -8.84
N PRO A 117 -2.49 -8.49 -8.92
CA PRO A 117 -1.97 -7.64 -7.85
C PRO A 117 -2.95 -7.59 -6.67
N LEU A 118 -2.95 -8.64 -5.87
CA LEU A 118 -3.91 -8.86 -4.78
C LEU A 118 -3.81 -7.76 -3.70
N GLY A 119 -2.60 -7.32 -3.36
CA GLY A 119 -2.39 -6.22 -2.41
C GLY A 119 -3.05 -4.90 -2.85
N VAL A 120 -2.90 -4.56 -4.14
CA VAL A 120 -3.58 -3.40 -4.75
C VAL A 120 -5.09 -3.56 -4.72
N TRP A 121 -5.60 -4.77 -4.98
CA TRP A 121 -7.03 -5.04 -4.95
C TRP A 121 -7.65 -4.90 -3.56
N VAL A 122 -7.00 -5.45 -2.52
CA VAL A 122 -7.41 -5.30 -1.12
C VAL A 122 -7.43 -3.82 -0.73
N GLY A 123 -6.37 -3.07 -1.07
CA GLY A 123 -6.31 -1.62 -0.84
C GLY A 123 -7.46 -0.86 -1.52
N LYS A 124 -7.83 -1.24 -2.75
CA LYS A 124 -8.99 -0.69 -3.45
C LYS A 124 -10.32 -1.03 -2.76
N GLN A 125 -10.48 -2.22 -2.17
CA GLN A 125 -11.71 -2.54 -1.40
C GLN A 125 -11.84 -1.65 -0.17
N ARG A 126 -10.76 -1.49 0.60
CA ARG A 126 -10.71 -0.58 1.77
C ARG A 126 -11.00 0.87 1.40
N MET A 127 -10.53 1.33 0.23
CA MET A 127 -10.85 2.65 -0.29
C MET A 127 -12.34 2.79 -0.67
N LYS A 128 -12.91 1.81 -1.38
CA LYS A 128 -14.32 1.81 -1.75
C LYS A 128 -15.25 1.77 -0.53
N TYR A 129 -14.89 1.00 0.50
CA TYR A 129 -15.63 0.98 1.76
C TYR A 129 -15.72 2.36 2.40
N ARG A 130 -14.58 3.07 2.55
CA ARG A 130 -14.53 4.43 3.11
C ARG A 130 -15.36 5.45 2.32
N ARG A 131 -15.59 5.21 1.03
CA ARG A 131 -16.41 6.06 0.17
C ARG A 131 -17.88 5.65 0.12
N GLY A 132 -18.29 4.62 0.86
CA GLY A 132 -19.64 4.06 0.78
C GLY A 132 -19.97 3.42 -0.58
N GLN A 133 -18.94 2.98 -1.32
CA GLN A 133 -19.06 2.46 -2.69
C GLN A 133 -18.98 0.94 -2.77
N LEU A 134 -18.92 0.26 -1.62
CA LEU A 134 -18.89 -1.20 -1.53
C LEU A 134 -20.29 -1.71 -1.20
N SER A 135 -20.77 -2.76 -1.89
CA SER A 135 -22.09 -3.31 -1.61
C SER A 135 -22.10 -4.06 -0.27
N PRO A 136 -23.24 -4.11 0.45
CA PRO A 136 -23.34 -4.80 1.74
C PRO A 136 -22.86 -6.25 1.70
N GLU A 137 -23.12 -6.98 0.61
CA GLU A 137 -22.72 -8.39 0.45
C GLU A 137 -21.20 -8.55 0.37
N ARG A 138 -20.52 -7.59 -0.28
CA ARG A 138 -19.06 -7.57 -0.36
C ARG A 138 -18.42 -7.15 0.95
N VAL A 139 -19.06 -6.27 1.69
CA VAL A 139 -18.65 -5.90 3.05
C VAL A 139 -18.67 -7.15 3.94
N ALA A 140 -19.82 -7.82 4.02
CA ALA A 140 -19.98 -9.03 4.84
C ALA A 140 -19.01 -10.16 4.43
N SER A 141 -18.78 -10.34 3.13
CA SER A 141 -17.82 -11.33 2.64
C SER A 141 -16.38 -11.02 3.07
N LEU A 142 -15.95 -9.76 2.96
CA LEU A 142 -14.60 -9.36 3.36
C LEU A 142 -14.41 -9.40 4.88
N GLU A 143 -15.42 -9.04 5.67
CA GLU A 143 -15.42 -9.22 7.12
C GLU A 143 -15.29 -10.69 7.50
N LYS A 144 -16.04 -11.57 6.83
CA LYS A 144 -15.94 -13.04 7.01
C LYS A 144 -14.54 -13.57 6.65
N ALA A 145 -13.87 -12.96 5.67
CA ALA A 145 -12.47 -13.29 5.37
C ALA A 145 -11.50 -12.79 6.45
N GLY A 146 -11.90 -11.85 7.31
CA GLY A 146 -11.09 -11.27 8.38
C GLY A 146 -10.65 -9.82 8.14
N ILE A 147 -11.16 -9.15 7.09
CA ILE A 147 -10.88 -7.74 6.84
C ILE A 147 -11.60 -6.90 7.89
N SER A 148 -10.84 -6.18 8.71
CA SER A 148 -11.38 -5.13 9.58
C SER A 148 -11.40 -3.78 8.86
N TRP A 149 -12.51 -3.04 9.02
CA TRP A 149 -12.70 -1.71 8.45
C TRP A 149 -12.31 -0.56 9.38
N GLU A 150 -12.10 -0.87 10.67
CA GLU A 150 -11.58 0.11 11.62
C GLU A 150 -10.27 0.65 11.06
N ASN A 151 -10.15 1.98 11.08
CA ASN A 151 -9.03 2.74 10.53
C ASN A 151 -7.70 2.05 10.82
N GLN A 152 -7.18 1.30 9.84
CA GLN A 152 -5.80 0.84 9.84
C GLN A 152 -4.93 2.06 9.47
N LYS A 153 -4.89 3.06 10.37
CA LYS A 153 -3.59 3.57 10.77
C LYS A 153 -2.86 2.32 11.22
N ARG A 154 -1.96 1.81 10.38
CA ARG A 154 -1.11 0.66 10.71
C ARG A 154 -0.66 0.84 12.16
N SER A 155 -0.97 -0.14 13.02
CA SER A 155 -0.81 0.08 14.45
C SER A 155 0.66 0.34 14.75
N TRP A 156 0.94 1.02 15.86
CA TRP A 156 2.33 1.23 16.26
C TRP A 156 3.07 -0.12 16.40
N LYS A 157 2.38 -1.17 16.88
CA LYS A 157 2.92 -2.51 17.05
C LYS A 157 3.29 -3.16 15.71
N ASP A 158 2.46 -3.00 14.69
CA ASP A 158 2.75 -3.54 13.35
C ASP A 158 3.94 -2.81 12.72
N ALA A 159 3.99 -1.49 12.84
CA ALA A 159 5.11 -0.71 12.33
C ALA A 159 6.42 -1.00 13.08
N PHE A 160 6.35 -1.26 14.38
CA PHE A 160 7.48 -1.71 15.19
C PHE A 160 7.97 -3.09 14.75
N SER A 161 7.09 -4.05 14.50
CA SER A 161 7.48 -5.38 14.00
C SER A 161 8.15 -5.33 12.62
N ILE A 162 7.71 -4.41 11.75
CA ILE A 162 8.39 -4.15 10.47
C ILE A 162 9.81 -3.61 10.69
N LEU A 163 10.02 -2.78 11.72
CA LEU A 163 11.36 -2.31 12.08
C LEU A 163 12.24 -3.44 12.64
N GLU A 164 11.66 -4.39 13.39
CA GLU A 164 12.37 -5.59 13.86
C GLU A 164 12.87 -6.41 12.66
N SER A 165 12.00 -6.69 11.70
CA SER A 165 12.37 -7.39 10.45
C SER A 165 13.46 -6.62 9.67
N TYR A 166 13.35 -5.29 9.60
CA TYR A 166 14.38 -4.46 8.95
C TYR A 166 15.73 -4.58 9.64
N ARG A 167 15.77 -4.64 10.98
CA ARG A 167 17.00 -4.85 11.74
C ARG A 167 17.58 -6.24 11.49
N GLU A 168 16.75 -7.27 11.42
CA GLU A 168 17.19 -8.64 11.15
C GLU A 168 17.84 -8.76 9.75
N GLU A 169 17.26 -8.10 8.75
CA GLU A 169 17.75 -8.15 7.36
C GLU A 169 19.00 -7.26 7.14
N TYR A 170 19.02 -6.05 7.70
CA TYR A 170 20.07 -5.05 7.42
C TYR A 170 21.09 -4.87 8.56
N GLY A 171 20.90 -5.56 9.69
CA GLY A 171 21.75 -5.45 10.88
C GLY A 171 21.60 -4.14 11.65
N HIS A 172 20.72 -3.23 11.23
CA HIS A 172 20.52 -1.92 11.84
C HIS A 172 19.08 -1.40 11.69
N VAL A 173 18.68 -0.44 12.52
CA VAL A 173 17.32 0.16 12.51
C VAL A 173 17.22 1.49 11.76
N ASN A 174 18.32 2.00 11.20
CA ASN A 174 18.36 3.34 10.61
C ASN A 174 17.90 3.35 9.14
N ALA A 175 16.59 3.17 8.93
CA ALA A 175 16.00 3.33 7.60
C ALA A 175 16.05 4.81 7.15
N PRO A 176 16.57 5.12 5.93
CA PRO A 176 16.53 6.46 5.35
C PRO A 176 15.11 7.01 5.21
N ASP A 177 14.92 8.34 5.23
CA ASP A 177 13.57 8.97 5.26
C ASP A 177 12.60 8.48 4.16
N GLY A 178 13.09 8.32 2.92
CA GLY A 178 12.32 7.80 1.79
C GLY A 178 12.22 6.27 1.71
N CYS A 179 12.82 5.54 2.66
CA CYS A 179 12.85 4.08 2.63
C CYS A 179 11.44 3.50 2.84
N THR A 180 11.04 2.65 1.90
CA THR A 180 9.82 1.85 2.01
C THR A 180 10.20 0.39 2.20
N TYR A 181 9.76 -0.22 3.29
CA TYR A 181 10.05 -1.60 3.66
C TYR A 181 8.76 -2.29 4.09
N GLN A 182 8.47 -3.47 3.53
CA GLN A 182 7.23 -4.22 3.73
C GLN A 182 5.95 -3.36 3.59
N GLY A 183 5.96 -2.44 2.61
CA GLY A 183 4.84 -1.53 2.35
C GLY A 183 4.62 -0.46 3.43
N LEU A 184 5.59 -0.21 4.31
CA LEU A 184 5.64 0.93 5.23
C LEU A 184 6.71 1.92 4.76
N HIS A 185 6.38 3.22 4.72
CA HIS A 185 7.39 4.28 4.65
C HIS A 185 8.15 4.35 5.99
N LEU A 186 9.05 3.39 6.20
CA LEU A 186 9.68 3.08 7.48
C LEU A 186 10.55 4.25 7.95
N GLY A 187 11.24 4.92 7.03
CA GLY A 187 11.99 6.15 7.32
C GLY A 187 11.12 7.25 7.89
N THR A 188 10.03 7.58 7.20
CA THR A 188 9.05 8.58 7.65
C THR A 188 8.40 8.20 8.98
N TRP A 189 8.12 6.91 9.20
CA TRP A 189 7.57 6.42 10.47
C TRP A 189 8.57 6.61 11.63
N LEU A 190 9.84 6.28 11.43
CA LEU A 190 10.92 6.53 12.40
C LEU A 190 11.07 8.02 12.71
N GLN A 191 11.03 8.90 11.70
CA GLN A 191 11.07 10.36 11.93
C GLN A 191 9.88 10.86 12.75
N THR A 192 8.71 10.25 12.55
CA THR A 192 7.52 10.56 13.35
C THR A 192 7.74 10.16 14.82
N GLN A 193 8.37 9.02 15.11
CA GLN A 193 8.71 8.62 16.48
C GLN A 193 9.74 9.57 17.12
N ARG A 194 10.80 9.94 16.37
CA ARG A 194 11.82 10.89 16.84
C ARG A 194 11.24 12.27 17.15
N ARG A 195 10.28 12.74 16.33
CA ARG A 195 9.55 13.99 16.60
C ARG A 195 8.67 13.87 17.85
N ALA A 196 7.95 12.76 18.01
CA ALA A 196 7.11 12.52 19.18
C ALA A 196 7.93 12.47 20.48
N TYR A 197 9.11 11.85 20.44
CA TYR A 197 10.08 11.86 21.53
C TYR A 197 10.51 13.29 21.91
N ARG A 198 10.94 14.09 20.93
CA ARG A 198 11.40 15.47 21.17
C ARG A 198 10.32 16.37 21.79
N VAL A 199 9.06 16.17 21.41
CA VAL A 199 7.93 16.97 21.90
C VAL A 199 7.30 16.35 23.17
N GLY A 200 7.83 15.22 23.66
CA GLY A 200 7.36 14.58 24.88
C GLY A 200 5.98 13.91 24.75
N THR A 201 5.57 13.52 23.54
CA THR A 201 4.24 12.94 23.27
C THR A 201 4.25 11.43 23.04
N ILE A 202 5.43 10.81 23.04
CA ILE A 202 5.58 9.35 22.96
C ILE A 202 5.46 8.74 24.37
N SER A 203 4.85 7.55 24.48
CA SER A 203 4.70 6.87 25.78
C SER A 203 6.01 6.19 26.21
N SER A 204 6.21 6.03 27.52
CA SER A 204 7.35 5.35 28.14
C SER A 204 7.60 3.96 27.57
N GLU A 205 6.53 3.19 27.36
CA GLU A 205 6.62 1.80 26.87
C GLU A 205 7.18 1.75 25.45
N ARG A 206 6.79 2.73 24.62
CA ARG A 206 7.28 2.84 23.24
C ARG A 206 8.72 3.33 23.19
N ILE A 207 9.12 4.18 24.13
CA ILE A 207 10.51 4.61 24.26
C ILE A 207 11.38 3.39 24.53
N VAL A 208 11.08 2.64 25.59
CA VAL A 208 11.84 1.44 25.98
C VAL A 208 11.91 0.42 24.86
N ALA A 209 10.79 0.16 24.17
CA ALA A 209 10.77 -0.79 23.06
C ALA A 209 11.68 -0.36 21.89
N LEU A 210 11.65 0.93 21.51
CA LEU A 210 12.49 1.47 20.44
C LEU A 210 13.97 1.49 20.83
N GLU A 211 14.29 1.84 22.07
CA GLU A 211 15.66 1.80 22.60
C GLU A 211 16.22 0.38 22.65
N ASN A 212 15.43 -0.60 23.10
CA ASN A 212 15.83 -2.02 23.11
C ASN A 212 16.14 -2.56 21.71
N LEU A 213 15.45 -2.02 20.69
CA LEU A 213 15.71 -2.38 19.30
C LEU A 213 16.92 -1.64 18.70
N GLY A 214 17.51 -0.70 19.43
CA GLY A 214 18.68 0.09 19.03
C GLY A 214 18.32 1.39 18.31
N VAL A 215 17.07 1.88 18.43
CA VAL A 215 16.67 3.17 17.86
C VAL A 215 17.27 4.30 18.67
N VAL A 216 18.05 5.12 17.98
CA VAL A 216 18.61 6.36 18.49
C VAL A 216 17.68 7.54 18.17
N TRP A 217 17.28 8.28 19.20
CA TRP A 217 16.32 9.40 19.09
C TRP A 217 16.88 10.60 18.32
N SER A 218 18.19 10.78 18.37
CA SER A 218 18.92 11.77 17.61
C SER A 218 20.02 11.07 16.81
N LEU A 219 19.88 11.05 15.48
CA LEU A 219 20.94 10.59 14.57
C LEU A 219 22.20 11.46 14.67
N ASN A 220 22.02 12.74 15.05
CA ASN A 220 23.12 13.62 15.41
C ASN A 220 23.79 13.20 16.72
N ASP A 221 23.07 12.60 17.66
CA ASP A 221 23.65 12.02 18.88
C ASP A 221 24.39 10.74 18.53
N ALA A 222 23.80 9.82 17.77
CA ALA A 222 24.49 8.59 17.37
C ALA A 222 25.74 8.86 16.53
N SER A 223 25.69 9.81 15.61
CA SER A 223 26.88 10.31 14.90
C SER A 223 27.87 10.92 15.89
N TRP A 224 27.41 11.76 16.82
CA TRP A 224 28.27 12.35 17.84
C TRP A 224 28.93 11.29 18.74
N GLU A 225 28.19 10.28 19.19
CA GLU A 225 28.67 9.13 19.98
C GLU A 225 29.70 8.31 19.21
N HIS A 226 29.43 8.04 17.93
CA HIS A 226 30.39 7.35 17.07
C HIS A 226 31.70 8.14 16.94
N HIS A 227 31.62 9.44 16.63
CA HIS A 227 32.81 10.29 16.56
C HIS A 227 33.51 10.43 17.92
N PHE A 228 32.75 10.51 19.02
CA PHE A 228 33.29 10.54 20.37
C PHE A 228 34.07 9.25 20.69
N ALA A 229 33.54 8.08 20.35
CA ALA A 229 34.22 6.80 20.50
C ALA A 229 35.51 6.73 19.66
N LEU A 230 35.51 7.29 18.44
CA LEU A 230 36.73 7.42 17.63
C LEU A 230 37.78 8.32 18.30
N VAL A 231 37.38 9.41 18.96
CA VAL A 231 38.30 10.27 19.73
C VAL A 231 38.85 9.55 20.95
N THR A 232 38.04 8.76 21.66
CA THR A 232 38.50 7.90 22.76
C THR A 232 39.56 6.90 22.27
N THR A 233 39.28 6.22 21.17
CA THR A 233 40.22 5.26 20.54
C THR A 233 41.51 5.95 20.10
N TYR A 234 41.40 7.14 19.49
CA TYR A 234 42.55 7.97 19.11
C TYR A 234 43.40 8.33 20.34
N LYS A 235 42.76 8.74 21.45
CA LYS A 235 43.46 9.07 22.70
C LYS A 235 44.21 7.86 23.26
N GLU A 236 43.59 6.68 23.25
CA GLU A 236 44.23 5.45 23.71
C GLU A 236 45.49 5.11 22.91
N LYS A 237 45.42 5.27 21.58
CA LYS A 237 46.51 5.00 20.63
C LYS A 237 47.63 6.04 20.66
N HIS A 238 47.28 7.32 20.69
CA HIS A 238 48.24 8.43 20.56
C HIS A 238 48.61 9.09 21.90
N LYS A 239 48.01 8.65 23.01
CA LYS A 239 48.15 9.24 24.35
C LYS A 239 47.84 10.74 24.42
N THR A 240 47.08 11.24 23.43
CA THR A 240 46.62 12.63 23.34
C THR A 240 45.26 12.69 22.67
N ALA A 241 44.40 13.60 23.13
CA ALA A 241 43.12 13.90 22.49
C ALA A 241 43.22 15.06 21.46
N ASN A 242 44.44 15.56 21.19
CA ASN A 242 44.66 16.62 20.21
C ASN A 242 44.71 16.03 18.79
N VAL A 243 43.54 15.81 18.21
CA VAL A 243 43.38 15.29 16.84
C VAL A 243 43.77 16.37 15.82
N PRO A 244 44.76 16.13 14.94
CA PRO A 244 45.13 17.07 13.87
C PRO A 244 43.94 17.38 12.95
N THR A 245 43.78 18.63 12.50
CA THR A 245 42.58 19.07 11.77
C THR A 245 42.30 18.29 10.48
N ARG A 246 43.34 17.76 9.83
CA ARG A 246 43.23 16.95 8.59
C ARG A 246 43.20 15.44 8.83
N PHE A 247 43.20 14.99 10.09
CA PHE A 247 43.16 13.57 10.42
C PHE A 247 41.81 12.94 10.05
N ILE A 248 41.87 11.75 9.44
CA ILE A 248 40.73 10.96 8.97
C ILE A 248 40.90 9.55 9.54
N GLU A 249 39.83 9.01 10.13
CA GLU A 249 39.74 7.63 10.62
C GLU A 249 38.64 6.93 9.82
N GLY A 250 39.02 5.98 8.96
CA GLY A 250 38.10 5.39 7.99
C GLY A 250 37.55 6.44 7.00
N ASP A 251 36.23 6.59 6.97
CA ASP A 251 35.49 7.62 6.21
C ASP A 251 35.21 8.90 7.02
N VAL A 252 35.59 8.93 8.31
CA VAL A 252 35.29 10.01 9.24
C VAL A 252 36.41 11.04 9.29
N LYS A 253 36.10 12.29 8.93
CA LYS A 253 37.02 13.46 9.07
C LYS A 253 37.12 13.92 10.53
N LEU A 254 37.67 13.08 11.40
CA LEU A 254 37.69 13.26 12.86
C LEU A 254 38.31 14.59 13.32
N GLY A 255 39.38 15.05 12.66
CA GLY A 255 39.98 16.35 12.93
C GLY A 255 39.08 17.55 12.61
N THR A 256 38.25 17.41 11.57
CA THR A 256 37.23 18.41 11.21
C THR A 256 36.08 18.39 12.20
N TRP A 257 35.69 17.21 12.68
CA TRP A 257 34.65 17.07 13.70
C TRP A 257 35.04 17.76 15.02
N ILE A 258 36.26 17.53 15.53
CA ILE A 258 36.78 18.23 16.73
C ILE A 258 36.80 19.76 16.53
N LYS A 259 37.25 20.24 15.37
CA LYS A 259 37.21 21.68 15.04
C LYS A 259 35.78 22.23 15.13
N ASN A 260 34.79 21.49 14.64
CA ASN A 260 33.39 21.91 14.69
C ASN A 260 32.84 21.93 16.13
N GLN A 261 33.29 21.03 17.02
CA GLN A 261 32.93 21.08 18.45
C GLN A 261 33.44 22.36 19.11
N ARG A 262 34.68 22.78 18.83
CA ARG A 262 35.25 24.06 19.32
C ARG A 262 34.44 25.28 18.84
N ILE A 263 34.03 25.26 17.56
CA ILE A 263 33.17 26.31 17.00
C ILE A 263 31.80 26.34 17.71
N ALA A 264 31.21 25.17 17.97
CA ALA A 264 29.93 25.06 18.66
C ALA A 264 30.01 25.55 20.11
N PHE A 265 31.11 25.26 20.81
CA PHE A 265 31.41 25.76 22.16
C PHE A 265 31.52 27.29 22.17
N LYS A 266 32.34 27.87 21.27
CA LYS A 266 32.48 29.34 21.15
C LYS A 266 31.16 30.05 20.85
N LYS A 267 30.23 29.38 20.15
CA LYS A 267 28.90 29.90 19.82
C LYS A 267 27.84 29.67 20.92
N GLY A 268 28.18 28.97 22.01
CA GLY A 268 27.21 28.61 23.05
C GLY A 268 26.16 27.59 22.60
N THR A 269 26.45 26.82 21.54
CA THR A 269 25.52 25.83 20.95
C THR A 269 25.90 24.38 21.23
N LEU A 270 27.04 24.15 21.88
CA LEU A 270 27.46 22.83 22.34
C LEU A 270 26.70 22.49 23.62
N LEU A 271 26.04 21.32 23.66
CA LEU A 271 25.34 20.85 24.84
C LEU A 271 26.30 20.70 26.04
N PRO A 272 25.93 21.12 27.26
CA PRO A 272 26.79 21.03 28.44
C PRO A 272 27.35 19.63 28.71
N GLU A 273 26.53 18.59 28.51
CA GLU A 273 26.97 17.19 28.68
C GLU A 273 28.07 16.80 27.68
N ARG A 274 27.92 17.22 26.41
CA ARG A 274 28.92 16.95 25.36
C ARG A 274 30.22 17.70 25.61
N GLN A 275 30.14 18.92 26.15
CA GLN A 275 31.29 19.67 26.61
C GLN A 275 32.04 18.89 27.70
N ALA A 276 31.34 18.51 28.78
CA ALA A 276 31.93 17.79 29.91
C ALA A 276 32.60 16.48 29.47
N ARG A 277 32.00 15.74 28.52
CA ARG A 277 32.56 14.51 27.96
C ARG A 277 33.81 14.75 27.12
N LEU A 278 33.87 15.80 26.31
CA LEU A 278 35.06 16.13 25.52
C LEU A 278 36.21 16.60 26.43
N GLU A 279 35.90 17.40 27.45
CA GLU A 279 36.86 17.84 28.45
C GLU A 279 37.41 16.67 29.28
N SER A 280 36.59 15.67 29.62
CA SER A 280 37.06 14.47 30.34
C SER A 280 38.03 13.61 29.51
N LEU A 281 37.95 13.67 28.18
CA LEU A 281 38.96 13.10 27.29
C LEU A 281 40.22 13.96 27.19
N GLY A 282 40.23 15.20 27.69
CA GLY A 282 41.34 16.14 27.58
C GLY A 282 41.34 16.95 26.28
N VAL A 283 40.20 17.00 25.58
CA VAL A 283 40.01 17.88 24.43
C VAL A 283 39.88 19.32 24.94
N ARG A 284 40.73 20.22 24.44
CA ARG A 284 40.60 21.66 24.69
C ARG A 284 39.55 22.26 23.74
N LEU A 285 38.46 22.76 24.30
CA LEU A 285 37.32 23.38 23.60
C LEU A 285 37.46 24.88 23.41
#